data_AF-A0A1H2J2G2-F1
#
_entry.id   AF-A0A1H2J2G2-F1
#
_cell.length_a   1.000
_cell.length_b   1.000
_cell.length_c   1.000
_cell.angle_alpha   90.00
_cell.angle_beta   90.00
_cell.angle_gamma   90.00
#
_symmetry.space_group_name_H-M   'P 1'
#
loop_
_entity.id
_entity.type
_entity.pdbx_description
1 polymer ?
#
loop_
_entity_poly.entity_id
_entity_poly.type
_entity_poly.pdbx_seq_one_letter_code
_entity_poly.pdbx_strand_id
1 'polypeptide(L)'
;MTALPAWAGDYSRRLTALCLATYGDTCHLCGRPGATTADHLIPRSVSYDDSLANLRPAHQRCNSARGAMPIETWRARFTASTAPRSSRWSRPSSSLTPQVSAALRPAAFFSPNAQNKGSVHTEKPSETTKGPDNATT
;
A
#
# COMPACT_ATOMS: atom_id res chain seq x y z
N MET A 1 -15.86 -12.25 37.81
CA MET A 1 -15.45 -11.94 36.42
C MET A 1 -14.33 -12.91 36.07
N THR A 2 -14.54 -13.83 35.12
CA THR A 2 -13.52 -14.83 34.77
C THR A 2 -12.52 -14.19 33.81
N ALA A 3 -11.22 -14.26 34.12
CA ALA A 3 -10.19 -13.85 33.18
C ALA A 3 -10.29 -14.69 31.89
N LEU A 4 -10.08 -14.07 30.72
CA LEU A 4 -9.96 -14.80 29.48
C LEU A 4 -8.71 -15.71 29.54
N PRO A 5 -8.76 -16.91 28.93
CA PRO A 5 -7.61 -17.81 28.89
C PRO A 5 -6.40 -17.14 28.22
N ALA A 6 -5.19 -17.66 28.44
CA ALA A 6 -4.04 -17.21 27.67
C ALA A 6 -4.25 -17.43 26.16
N TRP A 7 -3.76 -16.53 25.32
CA TRP A 7 -3.78 -16.69 23.86
C TRP A 7 -2.73 -17.74 23.43
N ALA A 8 -3.06 -19.01 23.65
CA ALA A 8 -2.16 -20.14 23.47
C ALA A 8 -2.94 -21.43 23.15
N GLY A 9 -2.21 -22.45 22.68
CA GLY A 9 -2.70 -23.81 22.52
C GLY A 9 -3.95 -23.93 21.63
N ASP A 10 -4.92 -24.70 22.09
CA ASP A 10 -6.13 -25.02 21.32
C ASP A 10 -7.08 -23.82 21.18
N TYR A 11 -7.08 -22.91 22.14
CA TYR A 11 -7.94 -21.73 22.16
C TYR A 11 -7.64 -20.80 20.99
N SER A 12 -6.38 -20.38 20.84
CA SER A 12 -5.96 -19.52 19.73
C SER A 12 -6.04 -20.23 18.39
N ARG A 13 -5.81 -21.55 18.34
CA ARG A 13 -5.98 -22.36 17.11
C ARG A 13 -7.44 -22.40 16.66
N ARG A 14 -8.39 -22.63 17.57
CA ARG A 14 -9.83 -22.65 17.27
C ARG A 14 -10.34 -21.29 16.80
N LEU A 15 -9.95 -20.20 17.46
CA LEU A 15 -10.32 -18.84 17.04
C LEU A 15 -9.66 -18.44 15.71
N THR A 16 -8.43 -18.88 15.45
CA THR A 16 -7.78 -18.69 14.15
C THR A 16 -8.53 -19.41 13.03
N ALA A 17 -8.88 -20.68 13.23
CA ALA A 17 -9.66 -21.44 12.27
C ALA A 17 -11.05 -20.81 12.01
N LEU A 18 -11.74 -20.35 13.06
CA LEU A 18 -13.02 -19.65 12.93
C LEU A 18 -12.89 -18.32 12.18
N CYS A 19 -11.85 -17.52 12.46
CA CYS A 19 -11.55 -16.27 11.76
C CYS A 19 -11.31 -16.50 10.26
N LEU A 20 -10.48 -17.49 9.90
CA LEU A 20 -10.20 -17.85 8.51
C LEU A 20 -11.44 -18.40 7.78
N ALA A 21 -12.25 -19.22 8.46
CA ALA A 21 -13.51 -19.72 7.89
C ALA A 21 -14.57 -18.62 7.68
N THR A 22 -14.56 -17.58 8.51
CA THR A 22 -15.55 -16.48 8.45
C THR A 22 -15.16 -15.39 7.46
N TYR A 23 -13.87 -15.04 7.39
CA TYR A 23 -13.37 -13.87 6.66
C TYR A 23 -12.45 -14.23 5.47
N GLY A 24 -12.21 -15.53 5.22
CA GLY A 24 -11.28 -16.01 4.20
C GLY A 24 -9.82 -15.84 4.60
N ASP A 25 -8.92 -15.85 3.61
CA ASP A 25 -7.47 -15.83 3.78
C ASP A 25 -6.81 -14.52 3.31
N THR A 26 -7.59 -13.48 3.00
CA THR A 26 -7.03 -12.18 2.60
C THR A 26 -6.53 -11.41 3.82
N CYS A 27 -5.22 -11.18 3.87
CA CYS A 27 -4.56 -10.49 4.96
C CYS A 27 -5.01 -9.03 5.05
N HIS A 28 -5.69 -8.65 6.14
CA HIS A 28 -6.25 -7.30 6.30
C HIS A 28 -5.20 -6.18 6.37
N LEU A 29 -3.96 -6.54 6.72
CA LEU A 29 -2.83 -5.62 6.81
C LEU A 29 -2.26 -5.28 5.43
N CYS A 30 -2.00 -6.28 4.57
CA CYS A 30 -1.30 -6.08 3.29
C CYS A 30 -2.15 -6.31 2.03
N GLY A 31 -3.41 -6.74 2.17
CA GLY A 31 -4.36 -6.96 1.08
C GLY A 31 -4.09 -8.19 0.19
N ARG A 32 -3.17 -9.08 0.58
CA ARG A 32 -2.80 -10.27 -0.23
C ARG A 32 -3.39 -11.56 0.38
N PRO A 33 -3.74 -12.57 -0.44
CA PRO A 33 -4.22 -13.87 0.02
C PRO A 33 -3.12 -14.69 0.73
N GLY A 34 -3.47 -15.85 1.27
CA GLY A 34 -2.58 -16.78 1.97
C GLY A 34 -2.36 -16.46 3.45
N ALA A 35 -3.27 -15.73 4.11
CA ALA A 35 -3.25 -15.54 5.55
C ALA A 35 -3.49 -16.85 6.31
N THR A 36 -2.73 -17.08 7.38
CA THR A 36 -2.75 -18.31 8.18
C THR A 36 -2.90 -18.06 9.68
N THR A 37 -3.00 -16.80 10.09
CA THR A 37 -3.13 -16.39 11.50
C THR A 37 -4.28 -15.41 11.66
N ALA A 38 -4.84 -15.32 12.87
CA ALA A 38 -5.74 -14.24 13.25
C ALA A 38 -4.96 -13.11 13.95
N ASP A 39 -5.32 -11.87 13.64
CA ASP A 39 -4.77 -10.63 14.19
C ASP A 39 -5.91 -9.81 14.80
N HIS A 40 -5.69 -9.31 16.03
CA HIS A 40 -6.68 -8.52 16.78
C HIS A 40 -6.67 -7.06 16.31
N LEU A 41 -7.77 -6.56 15.74
CA LEU A 41 -7.91 -5.20 15.21
C LEU A 41 -7.55 -4.13 16.25
N ILE A 42 -8.09 -4.27 17.46
CA ILE A 42 -7.64 -3.60 18.67
C ILE A 42 -6.73 -4.59 19.42
N PRO A 43 -5.45 -4.25 19.68
CA PRO A 43 -4.52 -5.15 20.34
C PRO A 43 -5.06 -5.71 21.66
N ARG A 44 -4.83 -7.00 21.90
CA ARG A 44 -5.32 -7.73 23.09
C ARG A 44 -4.88 -7.11 24.42
N SER A 45 -3.73 -6.43 24.45
CA SER A 45 -3.23 -5.68 25.62
C SER A 45 -4.02 -4.40 25.93
N VAL A 46 -4.91 -3.98 25.04
CA VAL A 46 -5.74 -2.77 25.16
C VAL A 46 -7.21 -3.13 25.35
N SER A 47 -7.78 -3.99 24.48
CA SER A 47 -9.20 -4.37 24.56
C SER A 47 -9.47 -5.54 25.48
N TYR A 48 -8.50 -6.45 25.66
CA TYR A 48 -8.72 -7.78 26.21
C TYR A 48 -9.92 -8.51 25.56
N ASP A 49 -10.16 -8.26 24.28
CA ASP A 49 -11.27 -8.85 23.51
C ASP A 49 -10.76 -9.82 22.44
N ASP A 50 -11.13 -11.10 22.59
CA ASP A 50 -10.87 -12.17 21.63
C ASP A 50 -12.09 -12.49 20.73
N SER A 51 -13.12 -11.63 20.74
CA SER A 51 -14.31 -11.81 19.91
C SER A 51 -13.96 -11.87 18.42
N LEU A 52 -14.76 -12.63 17.66
CA LEU A 52 -14.61 -12.72 16.21
C LEU A 52 -14.72 -11.36 15.52
N ALA A 53 -15.50 -10.42 16.09
CA ALA A 53 -15.60 -9.05 15.60
C ALA A 53 -14.23 -8.32 15.64
N ASN A 54 -13.41 -8.56 16.66
CA ASN A 54 -12.07 -8.01 16.81
C ASN A 54 -10.99 -8.81 16.05
N LEU A 55 -11.28 -9.99 15.46
CA LEU A 55 -10.27 -10.80 14.75
C LEU A 55 -10.35 -10.64 13.23
N ARG A 56 -9.21 -10.51 12.55
CA ARG A 56 -9.12 -10.60 11.07
C ARG A 56 -7.95 -11.47 10.59
N PRO A 57 -8.02 -12.03 9.37
CA PRO A 57 -6.93 -12.82 8.79
C PRO A 57 -5.68 -11.97 8.58
N ALA A 58 -4.52 -12.53 8.93
CA ALA A 58 -3.21 -11.95 8.64
C ALA A 58 -2.16 -13.03 8.32
N HIS A 59 -1.15 -12.68 7.50
CA HIS A 59 0.08 -13.47 7.41
C HIS A 59 0.83 -13.42 8.74
N GLN A 60 1.44 -14.54 9.15
CA GLN A 60 2.31 -14.60 10.34
C GLN A 60 3.33 -13.45 10.37
N ARG A 61 3.97 -13.15 9.22
CA ARG A 61 4.96 -12.07 9.11
C ARG A 61 4.36 -10.67 9.29
N CYS A 62 3.17 -10.41 8.75
CA CYS A 62 2.51 -9.11 8.90
C CYS A 62 2.01 -8.89 10.33
N ASN A 63 1.39 -9.92 10.91
CA ASN A 63 0.93 -9.98 12.30
C ASN A 63 2.10 -9.76 13.28
N SER A 64 3.19 -10.53 13.14
CA SER A 64 4.40 -10.37 13.95
C SER A 64 5.06 -8.99 13.79
N ALA A 65 5.09 -8.43 12.57
CA ALA A 65 5.59 -7.06 12.34
C ALA A 65 4.67 -5.96 12.88
N ARG A 66 3.40 -6.28 13.17
CA ARG A 66 2.44 -5.36 13.83
C ARG A 66 2.57 -5.40 15.35
N GLY A 67 2.53 -6.59 15.94
CA GLY A 67 2.47 -6.72 17.40
C GLY A 67 1.33 -5.89 17.99
N ALA A 68 1.64 -5.04 18.97
CA ALA A 68 0.65 -4.16 19.62
C ALA A 68 0.45 -2.79 18.92
N MET A 69 0.98 -2.56 17.72
CA MET A 69 0.81 -1.27 17.04
C MET A 69 -0.62 -1.08 16.51
N PRO A 70 -1.20 0.14 16.62
CA PRO A 70 -2.42 0.50 15.91
C PRO A 70 -2.28 0.24 14.39
N ILE A 71 -3.38 -0.17 13.75
CA ILE A 71 -3.40 -0.52 12.32
C ILE A 71 -2.91 0.66 11.47
N GLU A 72 -3.28 1.90 11.83
CA GLU A 72 -2.87 3.08 11.08
C GLU A 72 -1.36 3.34 11.17
N THR A 73 -0.77 3.15 12.35
CA THR A 73 0.69 3.19 12.55
C THR A 73 1.40 2.10 11.74
N TRP A 74 0.80 0.91 11.63
CA TRP A 74 1.35 -0.15 10.77
C TRP A 74 1.27 0.22 9.29
N ARG A 75 0.11 0.72 8.82
CA ARG A 75 -0.08 1.16 7.43
C ARG A 75 0.95 2.21 7.04
N ALA A 76 1.05 3.31 7.80
CA ALA A 76 2.03 4.37 7.57
C ALA A 76 3.48 3.85 7.46
N ARG A 77 3.84 2.78 8.18
CA ARG A 77 5.19 2.18 8.16
C ARG A 77 5.41 1.17 7.01
N PHE A 78 4.38 0.44 6.59
CA PHE A 78 4.54 -0.74 5.74
C PHE A 78 3.82 -0.68 4.37
N THR A 79 2.75 0.11 4.20
CA THR A 79 2.03 0.21 2.90
C THR A 79 2.63 1.24 1.94
N ALA A 80 3.46 2.17 2.43
CA ALA A 80 4.19 3.13 1.60
C ALA A 80 5.15 2.47 0.57
N SER A 81 5.43 1.17 0.71
CA SER A 81 6.30 0.38 -0.18
C SER A 81 5.54 -0.58 -1.11
N THR A 82 4.63 -0.06 -1.93
CA THR A 82 4.04 -0.84 -3.05
C THR A 82 5.05 -1.09 -4.17
N ALA A 83 6.13 -0.30 -4.25
CA ALA A 83 7.30 -0.63 -5.08
C ALA A 83 7.88 -1.99 -4.67
N PRO A 84 8.16 -2.91 -5.62
CA PRO A 84 8.67 -4.24 -5.29
C PRO A 84 10.02 -4.13 -4.58
N ARG A 85 10.12 -4.67 -3.36
CA ARG A 85 11.33 -4.61 -2.50
C ARG A 85 12.49 -5.49 -3.01
N SER A 86 12.55 -5.75 -4.31
CA SER A 86 13.54 -6.58 -4.99
C SER A 86 13.85 -6.08 -6.40
N SER A 87 14.34 -4.85 -6.54
CA SER A 87 15.14 -4.42 -7.71
C SER A 87 16.53 -5.08 -7.77
N ARG A 88 16.77 -6.15 -6.98
CA ARG A 88 18.02 -6.91 -6.93
C ARG A 88 18.40 -7.55 -8.27
N TRP A 89 17.40 -7.83 -9.13
CA TRP A 89 17.60 -8.35 -10.49
C TRP A 89 17.74 -7.25 -11.56
N SER A 90 17.66 -5.97 -11.18
CA SER A 90 17.70 -4.82 -12.10
C SER A 90 19.03 -4.05 -12.02
N ARG A 91 20.12 -4.69 -11.56
CA ARG A 91 21.47 -4.14 -11.76
C ARG A 91 21.96 -4.61 -13.14
N PRO A 92 22.01 -3.75 -14.18
CA PRO A 92 22.80 -4.09 -15.36
C PRO A 92 24.26 -4.29 -14.92
N SER A 93 24.90 -5.34 -15.43
CA SER A 93 26.33 -5.54 -15.25
C SER A 93 27.08 -4.32 -15.81
N SER A 94 27.87 -3.63 -14.97
CA SER A 94 28.77 -2.56 -15.42
C SER A 94 29.98 -3.17 -16.12
N SER A 95 29.76 -3.74 -17.31
CA SER A 95 30.79 -4.36 -18.13
C SER A 95 30.94 -3.61 -19.46
N LEU A 96 31.93 -2.70 -19.47
CA LEU A 96 32.75 -2.30 -20.62
C LEU A 96 32.04 -1.59 -21.80
N THR A 97 32.12 -0.26 -21.82
CA THR A 97 32.17 0.51 -23.06
C THR A 97 33.63 0.91 -23.35
N PRO A 98 34.25 0.44 -24.44
CA PRO A 98 35.51 1.00 -24.92
C PRO A 98 35.24 2.42 -25.45
N GLN A 99 36.03 3.40 -25.01
CA GLN A 99 35.99 4.75 -25.54
C GLN A 99 36.71 4.75 -26.90
N VAL A 100 35.97 4.81 -28.01
CA VAL A 100 36.56 4.99 -29.35
C VAL A 100 36.59 6.47 -29.69
N SER A 101 37.76 6.96 -30.06
CA SER A 101 38.06 8.38 -30.17
C SER A 101 37.19 9.10 -31.21
N ALA A 102 36.58 10.22 -30.81
CA ALA A 102 35.90 11.12 -31.72
C ALA A 102 36.91 11.91 -32.57
N ALA A 103 36.95 11.65 -33.88
CA ALA A 103 37.77 12.39 -34.83
C ALA A 103 36.94 13.37 -35.68
N LEU A 104 37.10 14.67 -35.39
CA LEU A 104 36.94 15.87 -36.22
C LEU A 104 35.67 16.13 -37.07
N ARG A 105 35.34 17.44 -37.16
CA ARG A 105 34.19 18.05 -37.86
C ARG A 105 34.55 18.35 -39.34
N PRO A 106 33.62 18.83 -40.21
CA PRO A 106 33.16 20.23 -40.16
C PRO A 106 31.65 20.42 -40.44
N ALA A 107 31.21 21.68 -40.47
CA ALA A 107 29.80 22.09 -40.60
C ALA A 107 29.48 22.78 -41.94
N ALA A 108 28.23 22.67 -42.38
CA ALA A 108 27.55 23.62 -43.27
C ALA A 108 26.05 23.64 -42.88
N PHE A 109 25.48 24.76 -42.45
CA PHE A 109 24.91 25.86 -43.26
C PHE A 109 23.60 25.48 -43.98
N PHE A 110 22.45 25.75 -43.34
CA PHE A 110 21.40 26.63 -43.89
C PHE A 110 20.33 26.94 -42.81
N SER A 111 19.67 28.09 -42.93
CA SER A 111 18.65 28.64 -42.03
C SER A 111 17.78 29.63 -42.84
N PRO A 112 16.69 30.21 -42.31
CA PRO A 112 15.41 29.59 -41.97
C PRO A 112 14.26 30.17 -42.84
N ASN A 113 13.01 29.68 -42.72
CA ASN A 113 11.87 30.50 -43.19
C ASN A 113 10.52 30.20 -42.49
N ALA A 114 9.66 31.23 -42.55
CA ALA A 114 8.20 31.24 -42.49
C ALA A 114 7.51 30.95 -41.15
N GLN A 115 7.18 32.08 -40.53
CA GLN A 115 6.18 32.25 -39.48
C GLN A 115 4.83 31.58 -39.78
N ASN A 116 4.11 31.13 -38.74
CA ASN A 116 2.65 31.24 -38.71
C ASN A 116 2.23 31.93 -37.40
N LYS A 117 1.35 32.94 -37.51
CA LYS A 117 0.81 33.71 -36.39
C LYS A 117 -0.66 33.29 -36.20
N GLY A 118 -0.95 32.60 -35.10
CA GLY A 118 -2.31 32.22 -34.70
C GLY A 118 -2.58 32.62 -33.27
N SER A 119 -3.04 33.86 -33.07
CA SER A 119 -3.63 34.32 -31.80
C SER A 119 -5.15 34.26 -31.93
N VAL A 120 -5.88 33.82 -30.90
CA VAL A 120 -7.20 34.37 -30.52
C VAL A 120 -7.73 33.72 -29.22
N HIS A 121 -8.27 34.61 -28.38
CA HIS A 121 -9.18 34.52 -27.23
C HIS A 121 -9.23 33.30 -26.29
N THR A 122 -9.04 33.46 -24.97
CA THR A 122 -9.77 34.21 -23.91
C THR A 122 -10.94 33.41 -23.30
N GLU A 123 -11.05 33.54 -21.97
CA GLU A 123 -12.21 33.34 -21.10
C GLU A 123 -12.27 32.09 -20.22
N LYS A 124 -12.51 32.40 -18.94
CA LYS A 124 -12.64 31.54 -17.77
C LYS A 124 -13.98 31.94 -17.16
N PRO A 125 -14.86 30.99 -16.80
CA PRO A 125 -15.86 31.26 -15.78
C PRO A 125 -15.58 30.48 -14.48
N SER A 126 -15.89 31.13 -13.37
CA SER A 126 -16.25 30.52 -12.09
C SER A 126 -17.71 30.02 -12.14
N GLU A 127 -18.08 28.99 -11.35
CA GLU A 127 -19.01 29.17 -10.22
C GLU A 127 -19.39 27.90 -9.42
N THR A 128 -19.41 28.13 -8.11
CA THR A 128 -20.12 27.59 -6.95
C THR A 128 -21.44 26.79 -7.13
N THR A 129 -21.53 25.63 -6.45
CA THR A 129 -22.69 25.10 -5.65
C THR A 129 -22.13 24.10 -4.59
N LYS A 130 -22.65 23.82 -3.37
CA LYS A 130 -23.69 24.41 -2.46
C LYS A 130 -24.96 23.60 -2.08
N GLY A 131 -24.83 22.30 -1.77
CA GLY A 131 -25.78 21.52 -0.91
C GLY A 131 -27.11 21.07 -1.55
N PRO A 132 -28.04 20.44 -0.80
CA PRO A 132 -28.02 20.14 0.64
C PRO A 132 -28.25 18.66 1.05
N ASP A 133 -27.92 18.38 2.31
CA ASP A 133 -28.59 17.55 3.31
C ASP A 133 -29.78 16.64 2.89
N ASN A 134 -29.70 15.35 3.25
CA ASN A 134 -30.86 14.44 3.33
C ASN A 134 -31.01 13.94 4.77
N ALA A 135 -32.12 14.30 5.40
CA ALA A 135 -32.63 13.70 6.63
C ALA A 135 -34.03 13.12 6.35
N THR A 136 -34.20 11.82 6.57
CA THR A 136 -35.46 11.03 6.49
C THR A 136 -35.15 9.66 7.08
N THR A 137 -35.93 9.03 7.98
CA THR A 137 -37.01 9.47 8.87
C THR A 137 -37.04 8.48 10.04
#